data_AF-A0AAV2A5H1-F1
#
_entry.id   AF-A0AAV2A5H1-F1
#
_cell.length_a   1.000
_cell.length_b   1.000
_cell.length_c   1.000
_cell.angle_alpha   90.00
_cell.angle_beta   90.00
_cell.angle_gamma   90.00
#
_symmetry.space_group_name_H-M   'P 1'
#
loop_
_entity.id
_entity.type
_entity.pdbx_description
1 polymer ?
#
loop_
_entity_poly.entity_id
_entity_poly.type
_entity_poly.pdbx_seq_one_letter_code
_entity_poly.pdbx_strand_id
1 'polypeptide(L)'
;MQLYLGMSQTIFLVVFQLLYTSQIFGIEHCNRNERFKSFFDVAVEFINKANSYFPDNLILPGEESCPPMDCEEILRSGHNYSGVYTVWPRSRVTDGKPIEVYCDMDTDDGGWTVIQRRGNFNRSVDYFFKEWSSYKNGFGDIKEDFWLGNDKIFALTNQRAYSIRFDLKDVKGEKRHALYDIFWIDNESLKYKLHIKDYSGNAGDSMTERHANQKFSTKDQDNDASKRDCSQTFKGAWWYGDSMSGEHGNRKFTTKDQDNDDSKDINCAQKHKGGWWYSSCLAANLNGLYLEEKHEVTGIGLYWSGWRVTKESLEATEMKIRPKNFRKS
;
A
#
# COMPACT_ATOMS: atom_id res chain seq x y z
N MET A 1 -15.04 -36.33 -4.30
CA MET A 1 -14.68 -37.28 -5.37
C MET A 1 -14.98 -36.58 -6.69
N GLN A 2 -14.02 -35.77 -7.20
CA GLN A 2 -13.27 -36.02 -8.46
C GLN A 2 -14.22 -36.17 -9.67
N LEU A 3 -14.24 -35.35 -10.73
CA LEU A 3 -13.22 -34.61 -11.50
C LEU A 3 -13.91 -33.36 -12.12
N TYR A 4 -13.28 -32.22 -12.38
CA TYR A 4 -12.29 -32.00 -13.43
C TYR A 4 -11.34 -30.84 -13.07
N LEU A 5 -10.08 -31.19 -12.84
CA LEU A 5 -8.91 -30.35 -13.10
C LEU A 5 -8.58 -30.49 -14.59
N GLY A 6 -8.25 -29.39 -15.28
CA GLY A 6 -7.65 -29.49 -16.62
C GLY A 6 -7.92 -28.33 -17.58
N MET A 7 -7.64 -27.08 -17.21
CA MET A 7 -7.25 -26.09 -18.23
C MET A 7 -5.72 -26.02 -18.25
N SER A 8 -5.20 -26.97 -19.03
CA SER A 8 -3.79 -27.21 -19.34
C SER A 8 -3.17 -26.02 -20.09
N GLN A 9 -1.85 -25.96 -20.02
CA GLN A 9 -0.88 -25.02 -20.59
C GLN A 9 -0.95 -24.81 -22.13
N THR A 10 -2.04 -25.20 -22.78
CA THR A 10 -2.23 -25.16 -24.24
C THR A 10 -2.56 -23.76 -24.76
N ILE A 11 -3.18 -22.89 -23.96
CA ILE A 11 -3.56 -21.53 -24.41
C ILE A 11 -2.32 -20.63 -24.60
N PHE A 12 -1.27 -20.84 -23.80
CA PHE A 12 -0.06 -20.01 -23.86
C PHE A 12 0.88 -20.38 -25.02
N LEU A 13 0.86 -21.64 -25.48
CA LEU A 13 1.67 -22.10 -26.62
C LEU A 13 1.09 -21.67 -27.98
N VAL A 14 -0.23 -21.56 -28.11
CA VAL A 14 -0.87 -21.13 -29.37
C VAL A 14 -0.57 -19.67 -29.70
N VAL A 15 -0.39 -18.81 -28.68
CA VAL A 15 -0.05 -17.39 -28.88
C VAL A 15 1.40 -17.22 -29.37
N PHE A 16 2.33 -18.10 -28.97
CA PHE A 16 3.74 -18.02 -29.38
C PHE A 16 4.01 -18.66 -30.76
N GLN A 17 3.21 -19.64 -31.17
CA GLN A 17 3.37 -20.32 -32.46
C GLN A 17 2.85 -19.50 -33.66
N LEU A 18 1.95 -18.54 -33.42
CA LEU A 18 1.47 -17.59 -34.44
C LEU A 18 2.44 -16.43 -34.71
N LEU A 19 3.45 -16.24 -33.86
CA LEU A 19 4.47 -15.19 -34.05
C LEU A 19 5.76 -15.69 -34.72
N TYR A 20 5.86 -16.98 -35.08
CA TYR A 20 7.09 -17.58 -35.62
C TYR A 20 6.98 -18.17 -37.04
N THR A 21 5.85 -18.01 -37.74
CA THR A 21 5.62 -18.64 -39.06
C THR A 21 5.32 -17.69 -40.21
N SER A 22 5.55 -16.38 -40.09
CA SER A 22 5.33 -15.43 -41.19
C SER A 22 6.60 -14.69 -41.64
N GLN A 23 7.65 -15.44 -41.96
CA GLN A 23 8.66 -14.96 -42.91
C GLN A 23 8.88 -16.02 -44.01
N ILE A 24 8.72 -15.55 -45.26
CA ILE A 24 9.03 -16.20 -46.54
C ILE A 24 7.89 -17.05 -47.15
N PHE A 25 7.13 -16.43 -48.06
CA PHE A 25 6.94 -16.75 -49.49
C PHE A 25 5.93 -15.71 -50.00
N GLY A 26 6.29 -14.80 -50.90
CA GLY A 26 6.28 -15.07 -52.34
C GLY A 26 5.00 -14.45 -52.93
N ILE A 27 5.17 -13.42 -53.76
CA ILE A 27 4.11 -12.62 -54.37
C ILE A 27 3.19 -13.48 -55.23
N GLU A 28 1.88 -13.47 -54.95
CA GLU A 28 0.84 -13.66 -55.96
C GLU A 28 -0.43 -12.90 -55.53
N HIS A 29 -0.88 -12.01 -56.41
CA HIS A 29 -2.09 -11.22 -56.23
C HIS A 29 -3.33 -12.11 -56.34
N CYS A 30 -4.23 -12.03 -55.34
CA CYS A 30 -5.66 -12.07 -55.59
C CYS A 30 -6.43 -11.24 -54.56
N ASN A 31 -7.51 -10.63 -55.02
CA ASN A 31 -8.08 -9.37 -54.56
C ASN A 31 -9.49 -9.61 -53.99
N ARG A 32 -9.72 -9.37 -52.68
CA ARG A 32 -10.90 -8.71 -52.07
C ARG A 32 -11.05 -9.01 -50.56
N ASN A 33 -11.13 -7.92 -49.80
CA ASN A 33 -11.92 -7.74 -48.57
C ASN A 33 -11.75 -8.73 -47.42
N GLU A 34 -10.63 -8.63 -46.70
CA GLU A 34 -10.67 -8.83 -45.25
C GLU A 34 -10.26 -7.54 -44.57
N ARG A 35 -11.26 -6.83 -44.01
CA ARG A 35 -11.01 -5.72 -43.09
C ARG A 35 -10.23 -6.29 -41.92
N PHE A 36 -8.95 -5.95 -41.80
CA PHE A 36 -8.27 -5.97 -40.51
C PHE A 36 -9.03 -4.99 -39.60
N LYS A 37 -10.02 -5.51 -38.86
CA LYS A 37 -10.67 -4.75 -37.79
C LYS A 37 -9.58 -4.40 -36.79
N SER A 38 -9.40 -3.12 -36.52
CA SER A 38 -8.53 -2.70 -35.44
C SER A 38 -9.06 -3.27 -34.12
N PHE A 39 -8.19 -3.46 -33.12
CA PHE A 39 -8.64 -3.84 -31.78
C PHE A 39 -9.70 -2.89 -31.21
N PHE A 40 -9.68 -1.63 -31.64
CA PHE A 40 -10.70 -0.64 -31.31
C PHE A 40 -12.07 -1.00 -31.91
N ASP A 41 -12.13 -1.39 -33.18
CA ASP A 41 -13.38 -1.79 -33.84
C ASP A 41 -14.01 -3.01 -33.16
N VAL A 42 -13.16 -3.96 -32.75
CA VAL A 42 -13.60 -5.14 -31.99
C VAL A 42 -14.15 -4.73 -30.63
N ALA A 43 -13.44 -3.87 -29.88
CA ALA A 43 -13.91 -3.38 -28.58
C ALA A 43 -15.24 -2.62 -28.69
N VAL A 44 -15.39 -1.75 -29.70
CA VAL A 44 -16.63 -1.03 -30.00
C VAL A 44 -17.77 -2.01 -30.33
N GLU A 45 -17.50 -3.05 -31.11
CA GLU A 45 -18.48 -4.09 -31.41
C GLU A 45 -18.92 -4.87 -30.17
N PHE A 46 -17.98 -5.21 -29.27
CA PHE A 46 -18.31 -5.83 -27.99
C PHE A 46 -19.15 -4.91 -27.09
N ILE A 47 -18.83 -3.62 -27.03
CA ILE A 47 -19.61 -2.63 -26.27
C ILE A 47 -21.03 -2.50 -26.86
N ASN A 48 -21.14 -2.32 -28.17
CA ASN A 48 -22.44 -2.20 -28.84
C ASN A 48 -23.28 -3.47 -28.68
N LYS A 49 -22.63 -4.64 -28.72
CA LYS A 49 -23.28 -5.92 -28.49
C LYS A 49 -23.73 -6.06 -27.04
N ALA A 50 -22.92 -5.65 -26.06
CA ALA A 50 -23.32 -5.60 -24.65
C ALA A 50 -24.52 -4.66 -24.43
N ASN A 51 -24.51 -3.46 -25.03
CA ASN A 51 -25.62 -2.51 -24.97
C ASN A 51 -26.90 -3.05 -25.62
N SER A 52 -26.80 -3.94 -26.61
CA SER A 52 -27.97 -4.61 -27.19
C SER A 52 -28.62 -5.63 -26.25
N TYR A 53 -27.85 -6.17 -25.29
CA TYR A 53 -28.37 -7.05 -24.23
C TYR A 53 -28.86 -6.27 -23.00
N PHE A 54 -28.41 -5.03 -22.82
CA PHE A 54 -28.78 -4.13 -21.72
C PHE A 54 -29.15 -2.76 -22.28
N PRO A 55 -30.38 -2.58 -22.81
CA PRO A 55 -30.83 -1.26 -23.24
C PRO A 55 -30.85 -0.30 -22.04
N ASP A 56 -30.48 0.97 -22.26
CA ASP A 56 -30.39 2.04 -21.25
C ASP A 56 -31.67 2.26 -20.41
N ASN A 57 -32.78 1.60 -20.76
CA ASN A 57 -34.08 1.66 -20.10
C ASN A 57 -34.43 0.38 -19.33
N LEU A 58 -33.46 -0.35 -18.79
CA LEU A 58 -33.73 -1.39 -17.81
C LEU A 58 -34.13 -0.71 -16.48
N ILE A 59 -35.42 -0.41 -16.31
CA ILE A 59 -35.97 -0.07 -14.99
C ILE A 59 -35.89 -1.36 -14.16
N LEU A 60 -34.78 -1.51 -13.44
CA LEU A 60 -34.62 -2.55 -12.43
C LEU A 60 -35.64 -2.27 -11.32
N PRO A 61 -36.51 -3.23 -10.97
CA PRO A 61 -37.42 -3.06 -9.85
C PRO A 61 -36.60 -2.96 -8.56
N GLY A 62 -36.60 -1.77 -7.97
CA GLY A 62 -35.84 -1.44 -6.76
C GLY A 62 -34.38 -1.15 -7.09
N GLU A 63 -34.03 0.13 -7.20
CA GLU A 63 -32.64 0.58 -7.14
C GLU A 63 -32.13 0.32 -5.71
N GLU A 64 -31.75 -0.94 -5.43
CA GLU A 64 -30.90 -1.22 -4.28
C GLU A 64 -29.57 -0.52 -4.57
N SER A 65 -29.42 0.68 -4.01
CA SER A 65 -28.18 1.43 -4.06
C SER A 65 -27.04 0.49 -3.66
N CYS A 66 -26.00 0.38 -4.50
CA CYS A 66 -24.85 -0.44 -4.19
C CYS A 66 -24.34 -0.09 -2.77
N PRO A 67 -24.01 -1.09 -1.93
CA PRO A 67 -23.49 -0.80 -0.61
C PRO A 67 -22.19 0.00 -0.72
N PRO A 68 -21.94 0.92 0.24
CA PRO A 68 -20.79 1.82 0.15
C PRO A 68 -19.48 1.04 0.21
N MET A 69 -18.55 1.35 -0.69
CA MET A 69 -17.28 0.63 -0.83
C MET A 69 -16.21 1.07 0.18
N ASP A 70 -16.36 2.28 0.72
CA ASP A 70 -15.44 2.90 1.67
C ASP A 70 -16.11 4.06 2.44
N CYS A 71 -15.35 4.69 3.34
CA CYS A 71 -15.81 5.81 4.13
C CYS A 71 -16.15 7.07 3.33
N GLU A 72 -15.62 7.20 2.12
CA GLU A 72 -15.94 8.34 1.25
C GLU A 72 -17.37 8.23 0.71
N GLU A 73 -17.80 7.02 0.32
CA GLU A 73 -19.17 6.78 -0.09
C GLU A 73 -20.16 6.82 1.09
N ILE A 74 -19.71 6.42 2.29
CA ILE A 74 -20.49 6.61 3.53
C ILE A 74 -20.74 8.10 3.78
N LEU A 75 -19.70 8.94 3.65
CA LEU A 75 -19.81 10.38 3.79
C LEU A 75 -20.80 10.97 2.76
N ARG A 76 -20.69 10.57 1.49
CA ARG A 76 -21.61 10.99 0.43
C ARG A 76 -23.06 10.56 0.66
N SER A 77 -23.26 9.45 1.36
CA SER A 77 -24.59 8.97 1.76
C SER A 77 -25.20 9.78 2.91
N GLY A 78 -24.52 10.84 3.38
CA GLY A 78 -25.02 11.75 4.42
C GLY A 78 -24.56 11.39 5.84
N HIS A 79 -23.77 10.35 6.02
CA HIS A 79 -23.21 9.97 7.32
C HIS A 79 -21.94 10.79 7.60
N ASN A 80 -22.05 11.82 8.42
CA ASN A 80 -21.02 12.84 8.62
C ASN A 80 -20.41 12.85 10.03
N TYR A 81 -20.48 11.75 10.77
CA TYR A 81 -19.86 11.60 12.08
C TYR A 81 -18.81 10.49 12.07
N SER A 82 -17.69 10.70 12.77
CA SER A 82 -16.66 9.67 12.87
C SER A 82 -17.17 8.46 13.66
N GLY A 83 -16.80 7.25 13.23
CA GLY A 83 -17.31 6.05 13.87
C GLY A 83 -16.97 4.76 13.12
N VAL A 84 -17.47 3.65 13.66
CA VAL A 84 -17.34 2.34 13.02
C VAL A 84 -18.49 2.16 12.04
N TYR A 85 -18.16 1.79 10.82
CA TYR A 85 -19.10 1.52 9.74
C TYR A 85 -18.74 0.23 9.03
N THR A 86 -19.69 -0.28 8.25
CA THR A 86 -19.49 -1.43 7.37
C THR A 86 -19.37 -0.96 5.93
N VAL A 87 -18.37 -1.48 5.21
CA VAL A 87 -18.12 -1.19 3.79
C VAL A 87 -17.98 -2.48 2.99
N TRP A 88 -18.22 -2.39 1.68
CA TRP A 88 -18.19 -3.52 0.75
C TRP A 88 -17.21 -3.26 -0.41
N PRO A 89 -15.89 -3.46 -0.20
CA PRO A 89 -14.92 -3.23 -1.25
C PRO A 89 -15.14 -4.18 -2.43
N ARG A 90 -15.06 -3.65 -3.65
CA ARG A 90 -15.24 -4.43 -4.89
C ARG A 90 -13.96 -5.18 -5.26
N SER A 91 -13.60 -6.16 -4.44
CA SER A 91 -12.43 -7.02 -4.65
C SER A 91 -12.81 -8.50 -4.62
N ARG A 92 -12.17 -9.30 -5.48
CA ARG A 92 -12.31 -10.76 -5.41
C ARG A 92 -11.70 -11.36 -4.13
N VAL A 93 -10.81 -10.62 -3.47
CA VAL A 93 -10.18 -11.06 -2.21
C VAL A 93 -11.18 -11.06 -1.06
N THR A 94 -12.12 -10.12 -1.04
CA THR A 94 -13.19 -10.06 -0.03
C THR A 94 -14.33 -11.02 -0.34
N ASP A 95 -14.44 -11.52 -1.58
CA ASP A 95 -15.50 -12.45 -2.02
C ASP A 95 -16.90 -11.91 -1.68
N GLY A 96 -17.10 -10.60 -1.86
CA GLY A 96 -18.35 -9.90 -1.54
C GLY A 96 -18.63 -9.71 -0.04
N LYS A 97 -17.73 -10.13 0.85
CA LYS A 97 -17.92 -10.01 2.30
C LYS A 97 -17.70 -8.57 2.77
N PRO A 98 -18.53 -8.09 3.73
CA PRO A 98 -18.35 -6.79 4.34
C PRO A 98 -17.06 -6.70 5.16
N ILE A 99 -16.59 -5.47 5.34
CA ILE A 99 -15.49 -5.13 6.24
C ILE A 99 -15.97 -4.05 7.21
N GLU A 100 -15.71 -4.24 8.51
CA GLU A 100 -15.83 -3.15 9.48
C GLU A 100 -14.60 -2.24 9.42
N VAL A 101 -14.84 -0.93 9.29
CA VAL A 101 -13.83 0.12 9.19
C VAL A 101 -14.15 1.26 10.16
N TYR A 102 -13.13 1.96 10.63
CA TYR A 102 -13.34 3.27 11.28
C TYR A 102 -13.30 4.35 10.21
N CYS A 103 -14.39 5.10 10.08
CA CYS A 103 -14.46 6.28 9.25
C CYS A 103 -14.16 7.52 10.07
N ASP A 104 -13.13 8.25 9.65
CA ASP A 104 -12.84 9.59 10.15
C ASP A 104 -13.52 10.60 9.21
N MET A 105 -14.56 11.25 9.74
CA MET A 105 -15.35 12.26 9.04
C MET A 105 -14.97 13.69 9.44
N ASP A 106 -14.06 13.85 10.42
CA ASP A 106 -13.73 15.14 11.01
C ASP A 106 -12.46 15.75 10.39
N THR A 107 -11.50 14.90 9.99
CA THR A 107 -10.22 15.36 9.45
C THR A 107 -10.32 15.72 7.97
N ASP A 108 -9.90 16.93 7.60
CA ASP A 108 -9.69 17.34 6.20
C ASP A 108 -10.91 17.02 5.29
N ASP A 109 -12.10 17.53 5.67
CA ASP A 109 -13.39 17.27 5.01
C ASP A 109 -13.90 15.81 5.09
N GLY A 110 -13.23 14.93 5.84
CA GLY A 110 -13.73 13.60 6.19
C GLY A 110 -13.62 12.55 5.08
N GLY A 111 -14.37 11.45 5.24
CA GLY A 111 -14.41 10.36 4.27
C GLY A 111 -13.16 9.49 4.28
N TRP A 112 -12.39 9.51 5.38
CA TRP A 112 -11.17 8.76 5.52
C TRP A 112 -11.44 7.38 6.13
N THR A 113 -10.95 6.33 5.48
CA THR A 113 -10.95 4.97 6.02
C THR A 113 -9.65 4.74 6.81
N VAL A 114 -9.72 4.61 8.13
CA VAL A 114 -8.54 4.37 8.97
C VAL A 114 -8.08 2.90 8.83
N ILE A 115 -6.81 2.69 8.50
CA ILE A 115 -6.21 1.37 8.28
C ILE A 115 -5.23 0.96 9.38
N GLN A 116 -4.75 1.91 10.18
CA GLN A 116 -3.90 1.70 11.34
C GLN A 116 -4.12 2.82 12.36
N ARG A 117 -4.10 2.49 13.64
CA ARG A 117 -4.06 3.45 14.75
C ARG A 117 -3.08 2.97 15.82
N ARG A 118 -2.30 3.90 16.36
CA ARG A 118 -1.43 3.74 17.54
C ARG A 118 -1.69 4.82 18.57
N GLY A 119 -1.70 4.47 19.85
CA GLY A 119 -1.79 5.43 20.95
C GLY A 119 -1.67 4.78 22.33
N ASN A 120 -1.88 5.57 23.39
CA ASN A 120 -1.83 5.05 24.74
C ASN A 120 -3.14 4.35 25.13
N PHE A 121 -3.25 3.07 24.76
CA PHE A 121 -4.41 2.22 25.06
C PHE A 121 -4.08 1.08 26.03
N ASN A 122 -3.05 1.26 26.87
CA ASN A 122 -2.61 0.27 27.87
C ASN A 122 -2.30 -1.11 27.25
N ARG A 123 -1.72 -1.13 26.05
CA ARG A 123 -1.25 -2.36 25.38
C ARG A 123 0.18 -2.69 25.79
N SER A 124 0.61 -3.93 25.53
CA SER A 124 2.02 -4.30 25.72
C SER A 124 2.92 -3.47 24.78
N VAL A 125 4.13 -3.17 25.24
CA VAL A 125 5.12 -2.39 24.48
C VAL A 125 5.36 -2.97 23.08
N ASP A 126 5.32 -4.29 22.96
CA ASP A 126 5.55 -5.07 21.74
C ASP A 126 4.26 -5.53 21.04
N TYR A 127 3.11 -4.92 21.34
CA TYR A 127 1.81 -5.39 20.85
C TYR A 127 1.75 -5.55 19.31
N PHE A 128 2.45 -4.68 18.56
CA PHE A 128 2.52 -4.73 17.09
C PHE A 128 3.61 -5.67 16.54
N PHE A 129 4.41 -6.30 17.40
CA PHE A 129 5.42 -7.28 16.99
C PHE A 129 4.79 -8.66 16.71
N LYS A 130 3.98 -8.71 15.65
CA LYS A 130 3.18 -9.87 15.27
C LYS A 130 3.70 -10.56 14.00
N GLU A 131 3.21 -11.77 13.78
CA GLU A 131 3.53 -12.62 12.62
C GLU A 131 2.73 -12.26 11.36
N TRP A 132 3.13 -12.85 10.22
CA TRP A 132 2.54 -12.63 8.91
C TRP A 132 1.03 -12.82 8.89
N SER A 133 0.55 -13.91 9.49
CA SER A 133 -0.88 -14.21 9.55
C SER A 133 -1.68 -13.10 10.25
N SER A 134 -1.13 -12.49 11.31
CA SER A 134 -1.78 -11.37 12.00
C SER A 134 -1.86 -10.14 11.11
N TYR A 135 -0.77 -9.75 10.45
CA TYR A 135 -0.76 -8.58 9.57
C TYR A 135 -1.59 -8.79 8.29
N LYS A 136 -1.68 -10.02 7.79
CA LYS A 136 -2.56 -10.40 6.69
C LYS A 136 -4.03 -10.17 7.02
N ASN A 137 -4.49 -10.75 8.14
CA ASN A 137 -5.92 -10.78 8.50
C ASN A 137 -6.39 -9.50 9.23
N GLY A 138 -5.46 -8.82 9.90
CA GLY A 138 -5.73 -7.70 10.81
C GLY A 138 -5.83 -8.15 12.26
N PHE A 139 -5.64 -7.20 13.17
CA PHE A 139 -5.68 -7.40 14.62
C PHE A 139 -5.95 -6.09 15.34
N GLY A 140 -6.29 -6.18 16.62
CA GLY A 140 -6.52 -5.02 17.48
C GLY A 140 -8.00 -4.70 17.64
N ASP A 141 -8.25 -3.52 18.21
CA ASP A 141 -9.59 -2.96 18.34
C ASP A 141 -9.68 -1.71 17.46
N ILE A 142 -10.68 -1.68 16.58
CA ILE A 142 -10.88 -0.62 15.59
C ILE A 142 -11.08 0.78 16.20
N LYS A 143 -11.37 0.86 17.51
CA LYS A 143 -11.48 2.10 18.28
C LYS A 143 -10.19 2.46 19.05
N GLU A 144 -9.23 1.55 19.14
CA GLU A 144 -7.96 1.70 19.86
C GLU A 144 -6.76 1.39 18.94
N ASP A 145 -5.75 0.66 19.44
CA ASP A 145 -4.64 0.11 18.67
C ASP A 145 -5.11 -0.99 17.71
N PHE A 146 -4.97 -0.78 16.39
CA PHE A 146 -5.25 -1.81 15.40
C PHE A 146 -4.45 -1.70 14.09
N TRP A 147 -4.43 -2.82 13.37
CA TRP A 147 -4.05 -2.94 11.97
C TRP A 147 -5.20 -3.60 11.21
N LEU A 148 -5.71 -2.96 10.15
CA LEU A 148 -6.91 -3.43 9.45
C LEU A 148 -6.73 -4.83 8.82
N GLY A 149 -5.53 -5.12 8.33
CA GLY A 149 -5.17 -6.35 7.63
C GLY A 149 -4.78 -6.10 6.18
N ASN A 150 -3.66 -6.67 5.74
CA ASN A 150 -3.09 -6.42 4.41
C ASN A 150 -4.03 -6.88 3.28
N ASP A 151 -4.77 -7.98 3.45
CA ASP A 151 -5.75 -8.41 2.44
C ASP A 151 -6.86 -7.38 2.25
N LYS A 152 -7.29 -6.73 3.34
CA LYS A 152 -8.32 -5.70 3.35
C LYS A 152 -7.79 -4.39 2.77
N ILE A 153 -6.56 -3.99 3.13
CA ILE A 153 -5.89 -2.82 2.59
C ILE A 153 -5.66 -2.99 1.08
N PHE A 154 -5.25 -4.19 0.63
CA PHE A 154 -5.14 -4.53 -0.79
C PHE A 154 -6.49 -4.36 -1.50
N ALA A 155 -7.55 -4.96 -0.95
CA ALA A 155 -8.89 -4.87 -1.52
C ALA A 155 -9.39 -3.42 -1.65
N LEU A 156 -9.17 -2.60 -0.62
CA LEU A 156 -9.56 -1.20 -0.59
C LEU A 156 -8.74 -0.34 -1.56
N THR A 157 -7.43 -0.55 -1.65
CA THR A 157 -6.54 0.33 -2.43
C THR A 157 -6.44 -0.03 -3.92
N ASN A 158 -6.97 -1.20 -4.32
CA ASN A 158 -6.96 -1.66 -5.72
C ASN A 158 -8.32 -1.55 -6.43
N GLN A 159 -9.37 -1.03 -5.76
CA GLN A 159 -10.67 -0.79 -6.40
C GLN A 159 -10.77 0.57 -7.10
N ARG A 160 -9.99 1.56 -6.65
CA ARG A 160 -9.85 2.93 -7.21
C ARG A 160 -8.43 3.44 -6.95
N ALA A 161 -8.09 4.62 -7.45
CA ALA A 161 -6.87 5.31 -7.01
C ALA A 161 -7.10 5.91 -5.61
N TYR A 162 -6.25 5.58 -4.64
CA TYR A 162 -6.31 6.11 -3.27
C TYR A 162 -5.10 6.97 -2.94
N SER A 163 -5.34 7.94 -2.09
CA SER A 163 -4.34 8.67 -1.34
C SER A 163 -4.26 8.12 0.08
N ILE A 164 -3.09 8.23 0.71
CA ILE A 164 -2.89 7.90 2.13
C ILE A 164 -2.43 9.12 2.90
N ARG A 165 -3.02 9.31 4.07
CA ARG A 165 -2.65 10.32 5.05
C ARG A 165 -2.14 9.65 6.31
N PHE A 166 -1.02 10.15 6.81
CA PHE A 166 -0.44 9.81 8.10
C PHE A 166 -0.65 11.00 9.01
N ASP A 167 -1.41 10.83 10.09
CA ASP A 167 -1.51 11.83 11.16
C ASP A 167 -0.61 11.39 12.33
N LEU A 168 0.23 12.31 12.80
CA LEU A 168 1.29 12.04 13.77
C LEU A 168 1.17 13.03 14.94
N LYS A 169 1.33 12.53 16.17
CA LYS A 169 1.36 13.33 17.39
C LYS A 169 2.60 12.98 18.22
N ASP A 170 3.34 13.99 18.69
CA ASP A 170 4.48 13.79 19.58
C ASP A 170 4.06 13.87 21.05
N VAL A 171 4.97 13.49 21.95
CA VAL A 171 4.75 13.50 23.40
C VAL A 171 4.50 14.89 24.01
N LYS A 172 4.75 15.97 23.24
CA LYS A 172 4.47 17.36 23.64
C LYS A 172 3.10 17.82 23.13
N GLY A 173 2.41 16.99 22.36
CA GLY A 173 1.11 17.28 21.76
C GLY A 173 1.16 18.05 20.44
N GLU A 174 2.33 18.31 19.86
CA GLU A 174 2.42 18.85 18.50
C GLU A 174 1.85 17.81 17.53
N LYS A 175 1.14 18.26 16.49
CA LYS A 175 0.53 17.38 15.47
C LYS A 175 1.04 17.74 14.08
N ARG A 176 1.36 16.72 13.29
CA ARG A 176 1.75 16.87 11.89
C ARG A 176 1.11 15.81 11.02
N HIS A 177 1.11 16.05 9.72
CA HIS A 177 0.64 15.08 8.76
C HIS A 177 1.53 14.96 7.53
N ALA A 178 1.51 13.78 6.93
CA ALA A 178 2.06 13.49 5.61
C ALA A 178 0.95 12.92 4.74
N LEU A 179 0.77 13.46 3.54
CA LEU A 179 -0.20 13.01 2.56
C LEU A 179 0.57 12.53 1.32
N TYR A 180 0.16 11.40 0.77
CA TYR A 180 0.70 10.87 -0.48
C TYR A 180 -0.47 10.59 -1.41
N ASP A 181 -0.47 11.22 -2.58
CA ASP A 181 -1.59 11.17 -3.51
C ASP A 181 -1.76 9.80 -4.18
N ILE A 182 -0.69 9.00 -4.24
CA ILE A 182 -0.68 7.66 -4.81
C ILE A 182 -0.33 6.69 -3.69
N PHE A 183 -1.26 5.82 -3.33
CA PHE A 183 -1.04 4.72 -2.39
C PHE A 183 -1.81 3.47 -2.79
N TRP A 184 -1.08 2.36 -2.89
CA TRP A 184 -1.65 1.02 -2.97
C TRP A 184 -0.58 -0.01 -2.61
N ILE A 185 -1.03 -1.22 -2.31
CA ILE A 185 -0.16 -2.37 -2.07
C ILE A 185 -0.50 -3.49 -3.07
N ASP A 186 0.49 -4.31 -3.40
CA ASP A 186 0.27 -5.55 -4.16
C ASP A 186 -0.42 -6.63 -3.28
N ASN A 187 -0.77 -7.77 -3.87
CA ASN A 187 -1.35 -8.90 -3.14
C ASN A 187 -0.28 -9.71 -2.35
N GLU A 188 -0.73 -10.74 -1.63
CA GLU A 188 0.16 -11.62 -0.84
C GLU A 188 1.26 -12.31 -1.66
N SER A 189 0.96 -12.72 -2.90
CA SER A 189 1.94 -13.41 -3.76
C SER A 189 3.15 -12.53 -4.10
N LEU A 190 2.94 -11.21 -4.11
CA LEU A 190 3.95 -10.18 -4.29
C LEU A 190 4.38 -9.53 -2.97
N LYS A 191 4.05 -10.16 -1.83
CA LYS A 191 4.43 -9.77 -0.47
C LYS A 191 3.97 -8.37 -0.09
N TYR A 192 2.77 -8.00 -0.52
CA TYR A 192 2.15 -6.70 -0.22
C TYR A 192 3.06 -5.52 -0.52
N LYS A 193 3.81 -5.57 -1.63
CA LYS A 193 4.76 -4.52 -2.01
C LYS A 193 4.10 -3.16 -2.05
N LEU A 194 4.76 -2.16 -1.47
CA LEU A 194 4.25 -0.80 -1.33
C LEU A 194 4.47 0.04 -2.59
N HIS A 195 3.43 0.76 -3.01
CA HIS A 195 3.51 1.80 -4.04
C HIS A 195 3.03 3.10 -3.44
N ILE A 196 3.96 4.04 -3.20
CA ILE A 196 3.68 5.32 -2.55
C ILE A 196 4.46 6.46 -3.21
N LYS A 197 3.77 7.53 -3.63
CA LYS A 197 4.35 8.67 -4.35
C LYS A 197 3.56 9.96 -4.10
N ASP A 198 4.08 11.07 -4.63
CA ASP A 198 3.45 12.39 -4.65
C ASP A 198 3.18 12.93 -3.23
N TYR A 199 4.27 13.10 -2.48
CA TYR A 199 4.24 13.60 -1.11
C TYR A 199 3.80 15.07 -1.00
N SER A 200 3.01 15.36 0.03
CA SER A 200 2.72 16.70 0.54
C SER A 200 2.47 16.66 2.06
N GLY A 201 2.32 17.83 2.69
CA GLY A 201 2.09 17.95 4.14
C GLY A 201 3.26 18.61 4.88
N ASN A 202 3.25 18.51 6.21
CA ASN A 202 4.19 19.21 7.08
C ASN A 202 5.06 18.30 7.96
N ALA A 203 4.86 16.97 7.89
CA ALA A 203 5.64 15.99 8.64
C ALA A 203 6.99 15.58 8.01
N GLY A 204 7.35 16.12 6.85
CA GLY A 204 8.46 15.65 6.01
C GLY A 204 8.17 14.29 5.34
N ASP A 205 8.77 14.07 4.17
CA ASP A 205 8.67 12.79 3.46
C ASP A 205 9.56 11.74 4.15
N SER A 206 8.96 10.64 4.57
CA SER A 206 9.69 9.51 5.14
C SER A 206 9.37 8.18 4.46
N MET A 207 8.55 8.19 3.40
CA MET A 207 8.08 6.96 2.75
C MET A 207 8.64 6.77 1.35
N THR A 208 8.75 7.83 0.55
CA THR A 208 9.01 7.66 -0.89
C THR A 208 10.42 7.15 -1.17
N GLU A 209 11.45 7.64 -0.48
CA GLU A 209 12.83 7.25 -0.79
C GLU A 209 13.21 5.84 -0.34
N ARG A 210 12.66 5.37 0.80
CA ARG A 210 13.10 4.11 1.44
C ARG A 210 12.07 3.01 1.42
N HIS A 211 10.78 3.35 1.48
CA HIS A 211 9.73 2.36 1.67
C HIS A 211 9.00 2.03 0.36
N ALA A 212 9.02 2.95 -0.62
CA ALA A 212 8.45 2.68 -1.93
C ALA A 212 9.12 1.49 -2.62
N ASN A 213 8.29 0.68 -3.27
CA ASN A 213 8.64 -0.55 -3.99
C ASN A 213 9.24 -1.68 -3.13
N GLN A 214 9.29 -1.52 -1.80
CA GLN A 214 9.75 -2.58 -0.90
C GLN A 214 8.61 -3.55 -0.59
N LYS A 215 8.98 -4.79 -0.27
CA LYS A 215 8.06 -5.83 0.19
C LYS A 215 7.81 -5.68 1.68
N PHE A 216 6.66 -6.15 2.15
CA PHE A 216 6.33 -6.13 3.57
C PHE A 216 7.07 -7.26 4.30
N SER A 217 7.69 -6.97 5.44
CA SER A 217 8.34 -7.96 6.31
C SER A 217 7.68 -8.00 7.68
N THR A 218 7.60 -9.19 8.28
CA THR A 218 7.08 -9.45 9.64
C THR A 218 8.08 -10.29 10.42
N LYS A 219 7.89 -10.45 11.73
CA LYS A 219 8.85 -11.15 12.62
C LYS A 219 9.23 -12.57 12.16
N ASP A 220 8.39 -13.20 11.37
CA ASP A 220 8.49 -14.57 10.86
C ASP A 220 8.70 -14.65 9.33
N GLN A 221 8.69 -13.51 8.62
CA GLN A 221 8.93 -13.43 7.18
C GLN A 221 9.78 -12.20 6.83
N ASP A 222 11.07 -12.45 6.61
CA ASP A 222 12.01 -11.48 6.07
C ASP A 222 11.88 -11.41 4.54
N ASN A 223 11.24 -10.36 4.04
CA ASN A 223 11.08 -10.09 2.61
C ASN A 223 11.85 -8.84 2.17
N ASP A 224 12.64 -8.24 3.06
CA ASP A 224 13.35 -7.01 2.76
C ASP A 224 14.68 -7.29 2.02
N ALA A 225 15.31 -6.23 1.52
CA ALA A 225 16.54 -6.36 0.73
C ALA A 225 17.80 -6.41 1.60
N SER A 226 17.68 -6.29 2.93
CA SER A 226 18.82 -6.27 3.84
C SER A 226 19.28 -7.69 4.16
N LYS A 227 20.58 -7.84 4.50
CA LYS A 227 21.14 -9.11 4.99
C LYS A 227 20.74 -9.43 6.44
N ARG A 228 20.17 -8.45 7.15
CA ARG A 228 19.67 -8.56 8.52
C ARG A 228 18.16 -8.45 8.46
N ASP A 229 17.48 -9.27 9.25
CA ASP A 229 16.03 -9.16 9.42
C ASP A 229 15.69 -7.84 10.14
N CYS A 230 15.23 -6.85 9.37
CA CYS A 230 14.89 -5.52 9.89
C CYS A 230 13.66 -5.59 10.79
N SER A 231 12.70 -6.47 10.50
CA SER A 231 11.51 -6.63 11.31
C SER A 231 11.82 -7.14 12.72
N GLN A 232 12.80 -8.05 12.84
CA GLN A 232 13.33 -8.53 14.11
C GLN A 232 14.14 -7.47 14.86
N THR A 233 14.83 -6.59 14.13
CA THR A 233 15.67 -5.52 14.70
C THR A 233 14.80 -4.39 15.27
N PHE A 234 13.80 -3.93 14.51
CA PHE A 234 12.93 -2.81 14.88
C PHE A 234 11.62 -3.22 15.54
N LYS A 235 11.45 -4.52 15.80
CA LYS A 235 10.31 -5.10 16.54
C LYS A 235 8.95 -4.66 16.01
N GLY A 236 8.82 -4.57 14.69
CA GLY A 236 7.59 -4.17 14.01
C GLY A 236 7.57 -4.68 12.57
N ALA A 237 6.38 -4.81 11.99
CA ALA A 237 6.25 -5.16 10.59
C ALA A 237 6.16 -3.91 9.72
N TRP A 238 6.94 -3.85 8.64
CA TRP A 238 7.00 -2.68 7.78
C TRP A 238 7.55 -3.02 6.38
N TRP A 239 7.50 -2.04 5.48
CA TRP A 239 8.17 -2.08 4.18
C TRP A 239 9.62 -1.63 4.31
N TYR A 240 10.47 -2.46 4.89
CA TYR A 240 11.87 -2.09 5.10
C TYR A 240 12.62 -2.03 3.77
N GLY A 241 13.23 -0.88 3.49
CA GLY A 241 14.17 -0.72 2.38
C GLY A 241 15.59 -0.65 2.91
N ASP A 242 16.51 -1.27 2.18
CA ASP A 242 17.92 -1.04 2.42
C ASP A 242 18.31 0.30 1.79
N SER A 243 19.28 0.96 2.41
CA SER A 243 20.16 1.93 1.74
C SER A 243 20.68 1.48 0.37
N MET A 244 20.65 0.18 0.08
CA MET A 244 21.08 -0.44 -1.18
C MET A 244 19.99 -0.63 -2.25
N SER A 245 18.69 -0.46 -1.94
CA SER A 245 17.60 -0.94 -2.84
C SER A 245 16.89 0.10 -3.70
N GLY A 246 17.44 1.31 -3.88
CA GLY A 246 16.81 2.32 -4.76
C GLY A 246 17.76 3.44 -5.21
N GLU A 247 18.00 3.48 -6.52
CA GLU A 247 18.66 4.51 -7.35
C GLU A 247 19.87 5.25 -6.75
N HIS A 248 21.07 4.84 -7.19
CA HIS A 248 22.34 5.54 -6.94
C HIS A 248 22.46 6.91 -7.61
N GLY A 249 21.39 7.43 -8.25
CA GLY A 249 21.48 8.51 -9.23
C GLY A 249 22.07 9.83 -8.73
N ASN A 250 22.05 10.10 -7.42
CA ASN A 250 22.55 11.36 -6.84
C ASN A 250 23.22 11.22 -5.47
N ARG A 251 23.47 10.00 -4.98
CA ARG A 251 24.07 9.80 -3.65
C ARG A 251 25.59 9.97 -3.71
N LYS A 252 26.21 10.38 -2.61
CA LYS A 252 27.67 10.51 -2.51
C LYS A 252 28.27 9.20 -1.97
N PHE A 253 29.47 8.87 -2.44
CA PHE A 253 30.17 7.67 -2.01
C PHE A 253 30.73 7.87 -0.61
N THR A 254 30.46 6.92 0.30
CA THR A 254 30.81 7.00 1.72
C THR A 254 31.76 5.88 2.10
N THR A 255 32.80 6.21 2.85
CA THR A 255 33.79 5.28 3.40
C THR A 255 33.85 5.38 4.92
N LYS A 256 34.53 4.42 5.58
CA LYS A 256 34.67 4.38 7.05
C LYS A 256 35.22 5.70 7.62
N ASP A 257 36.07 6.37 6.85
CA ASP A 257 36.83 7.57 7.20
C ASP A 257 36.26 8.86 6.57
N GLN A 258 35.30 8.73 5.66
CA GLN A 258 34.64 9.86 5.02
C GLN A 258 33.14 9.60 4.88
N ASP A 259 32.38 10.11 5.84
CA ASP A 259 30.92 10.00 5.86
C ASP A 259 30.28 11.00 4.89
N ASN A 260 29.82 10.50 3.75
CA ASN A 260 29.05 11.26 2.78
C ASN A 260 27.65 10.67 2.61
N ASP A 261 27.19 9.81 3.54
CA ASP A 261 25.90 9.16 3.42
C ASP A 261 24.82 10.01 4.07
N ASP A 262 23.56 9.77 3.70
CA ASP A 262 22.44 10.61 4.15
C ASP A 262 22.04 10.34 5.61
N SER A 263 22.79 9.46 6.31
CA SER A 263 22.51 9.04 7.67
C SER A 263 23.04 10.11 8.62
N LYS A 264 22.14 10.71 9.39
CA LYS A 264 22.52 11.76 10.36
C LYS A 264 23.16 11.20 11.64
N ASP A 265 23.02 9.88 11.85
CA ASP A 265 23.31 9.25 13.15
C ASP A 265 24.46 8.24 13.10
N ILE A 266 24.74 7.63 11.94
CA ILE A 266 25.70 6.54 11.79
C ILE A 266 26.33 6.57 10.40
N ASN A 267 27.66 6.59 10.32
CA ASN A 267 28.40 6.29 9.10
C ASN A 267 28.11 4.83 8.67
N CYS A 268 27.35 4.68 7.58
CA CYS A 268 26.91 3.38 7.10
C CYS A 268 28.12 2.54 6.63
N ALA A 269 29.17 3.16 6.08
CA ALA A 269 30.39 2.45 5.70
C ALA A 269 31.13 1.82 6.91
N GLN A 270 31.08 2.47 8.08
CA GLN A 270 31.64 1.93 9.32
C GLN A 270 30.81 0.77 9.89
N LYS A 271 29.48 0.82 9.75
CA LYS A 271 28.53 -0.23 10.16
C LYS A 271 28.61 -1.48 9.27
N HIS A 272 28.72 -1.28 7.97
CA HIS A 272 28.69 -2.34 6.96
C HIS A 272 30.08 -2.83 6.52
N LYS A 273 31.15 -2.21 7.05
CA LYS A 273 32.57 -2.59 6.80
C LYS A 273 32.95 -2.56 5.31
N GLY A 274 32.43 -1.59 4.57
CA GLY A 274 32.70 -1.37 3.14
C GLY A 274 32.41 0.08 2.75
N GLY A 275 32.95 0.57 1.63
CA GLY A 275 32.60 1.88 1.08
C GLY A 275 31.51 1.77 0.03
N TRP A 276 30.49 2.62 0.07
CA TRP A 276 29.35 2.58 -0.86
C TRP A 276 28.60 3.92 -0.91
N TRP A 277 27.73 4.07 -1.89
CA TRP A 277 26.71 5.14 -1.92
C TRP A 277 25.58 4.84 -0.93
N TYR A 278 25.91 4.82 0.36
CA TYR A 278 24.96 4.55 1.45
C TYR A 278 23.97 5.70 1.64
N SER A 279 22.91 5.45 2.42
CA SER A 279 21.81 6.40 2.61
C SER A 279 21.35 6.50 4.07
N SER A 280 20.46 5.65 4.60
CA SER A 280 20.14 5.54 6.06
C SER A 280 19.31 4.27 6.28
N CYS A 281 19.37 3.66 7.47
CA CYS A 281 18.86 2.30 7.72
C CYS A 281 17.35 2.20 8.00
N LEU A 282 16.65 3.30 8.34
CA LEU A 282 15.20 3.34 8.56
C LEU A 282 14.71 4.80 8.44
N ALA A 283 13.63 5.06 7.70
CA ALA A 283 13.04 6.40 7.59
C ALA A 283 11.71 6.55 8.35
N ALA A 284 10.89 5.48 8.40
CA ALA A 284 9.69 5.41 9.21
C ALA A 284 9.44 3.99 9.70
N ASN A 285 8.82 3.88 10.87
CA ASN A 285 8.23 2.64 11.37
C ASN A 285 7.13 2.98 12.39
N LEU A 286 5.88 2.98 11.94
CA LEU A 286 4.73 3.26 12.83
C LEU A 286 4.19 1.99 13.49
N ASN A 287 4.80 0.83 13.20
CA ASN A 287 4.46 -0.46 13.76
C ASN A 287 5.52 -0.99 14.74
N GLY A 288 6.49 -0.15 15.10
CA GLY A 288 7.49 -0.44 16.13
C GLY A 288 6.89 -0.50 17.54
N LEU A 289 7.79 -0.61 18.52
CA LEU A 289 7.44 -0.63 19.93
C LEU A 289 6.71 0.66 20.34
N TYR A 290 5.79 0.54 21.28
CA TYR A 290 5.18 1.70 21.92
C TYR A 290 5.99 2.09 23.15
N LEU A 291 6.79 3.17 23.04
CA LEU A 291 7.75 3.58 24.08
C LEU A 291 7.44 5.00 24.56
N GLU A 292 7.07 5.14 25.83
CA GLU A 292 6.79 6.46 26.42
C GLU A 292 8.07 7.21 26.82
N GLU A 293 9.13 6.46 27.13
CA GLU A 293 10.41 7.01 27.55
C GLU A 293 11.42 7.12 26.40
N LYS A 294 12.43 7.96 26.63
CA LYS A 294 13.62 8.01 25.78
C LYS A 294 14.31 6.66 25.77
N HIS A 295 14.72 6.22 24.59
CA HIS A 295 15.33 4.91 24.38
C HIS A 295 16.61 5.02 23.58
N GLU A 296 17.57 4.11 23.77
CA GLU A 296 18.90 4.25 23.19
C GLU A 296 18.97 3.99 21.68
N VAL A 297 18.03 3.21 21.14
CA VAL A 297 18.03 2.73 19.75
C VAL A 297 17.04 3.53 18.90
N THR A 298 17.54 4.42 18.04
CA THR A 298 16.69 5.14 17.07
C THR A 298 15.91 4.16 16.20
N GLY A 299 14.61 4.43 15.99
CA GLY A 299 13.77 3.68 15.05
C GLY A 299 13.09 2.43 15.61
N ILE A 300 13.34 2.07 16.88
CA ILE A 300 12.67 0.94 17.52
C ILE A 300 11.25 1.28 18.00
N GLY A 301 10.97 2.56 18.28
CA GLY A 301 9.65 3.07 18.66
C GLY A 301 8.76 3.43 17.46
N LEU A 302 7.71 4.21 17.68
CA LEU A 302 6.94 4.86 16.62
C LEU A 302 7.78 5.97 15.99
N TYR A 303 8.28 5.75 14.78
CA TYR A 303 9.34 6.57 14.21
C TYR A 303 8.94 7.20 12.86
N TRP A 304 9.28 8.49 12.70
CA TRP A 304 9.10 9.25 11.47
C TRP A 304 10.21 10.31 11.28
N SER A 305 11.19 9.99 10.44
CA SER A 305 12.43 10.77 10.29
C SER A 305 12.23 12.20 9.77
N GLY A 306 11.15 12.46 9.04
CA GLY A 306 10.86 13.77 8.44
C GLY A 306 10.49 14.86 9.45
N TRP A 307 10.15 14.48 10.69
CA TRP A 307 9.70 15.43 11.72
C TRP A 307 10.59 15.45 12.96
N ARG A 308 10.74 14.33 13.66
CA ARG A 308 11.56 14.24 14.87
C ARG A 308 12.66 13.21 14.64
N VAL A 309 13.89 13.58 14.99
CA VAL A 309 15.06 12.70 14.92
C VAL A 309 15.57 12.45 16.34
N THR A 310 15.83 11.17 16.63
CA THR A 310 16.46 10.57 17.82
C THR A 310 15.57 10.25 19.03
N LYS A 311 15.77 9.02 19.53
CA LYS A 311 15.47 8.43 20.86
C LYS A 311 14.08 8.62 21.49
N GLU A 312 13.16 9.37 20.88
CA GLU A 312 11.79 9.57 21.36
C GLU A 312 10.80 8.98 20.34
N SER A 313 9.81 8.25 20.84
CA SER A 313 8.71 7.71 20.05
C SER A 313 7.66 8.79 19.85
N LEU A 314 6.91 8.71 18.76
CA LEU A 314 5.63 9.41 18.66
C LEU A 314 4.67 8.88 19.74
N GLU A 315 3.76 9.75 20.20
CA GLU A 315 2.72 9.43 21.18
C GLU A 315 1.52 8.75 20.49
N ALA A 316 1.13 9.23 19.30
CA ALA A 316 0.03 8.64 18.56
C ALA A 316 0.24 8.74 17.06
N THR A 317 -0.26 7.75 16.32
CA THR A 317 -0.22 7.72 14.86
C THR A 317 -1.52 7.16 14.30
N GLU A 318 -1.95 7.67 13.16
CA GLU A 318 -3.02 7.07 12.36
C GLU A 318 -2.61 7.02 10.89
N MET A 319 -2.88 5.91 10.23
CA MET A 319 -2.82 5.79 8.77
C MET A 319 -4.24 5.68 8.24
N LYS A 320 -4.61 6.55 7.30
CA LYS A 320 -5.96 6.58 6.74
C LYS A 320 -5.94 6.82 5.23
N ILE A 321 -6.86 6.19 4.51
CA ILE A 321 -6.92 6.23 3.04
C ILE A 321 -8.23 6.85 2.56
N ARG A 322 -8.20 7.54 1.43
CA ARG A 322 -9.38 8.13 0.77
C ARG A 322 -9.17 8.10 -0.75
N PRO A 323 -10.23 7.94 -1.57
CA PRO A 323 -10.11 8.04 -3.02
C PRO A 323 -9.42 9.35 -3.44
N LYS A 324 -8.44 9.27 -4.36
CA LYS A 324 -7.65 10.43 -4.83
C LYS A 324 -8.52 11.50 -5.47
N ASN A 325 -9.57 11.09 -6.18
CA ASN A 325 -10.51 11.98 -6.85
C ASN A 325 -11.65 12.45 -5.93
N PHE A 326 -11.43 12.44 -4.61
CA PHE A 326 -12.35 13.05 -3.66
C PHE A 326 -12.66 14.49 -4.08
N ARG A 327 -13.95 14.78 -4.21
CA ARG A 327 -14.46 16.11 -4.47
C ARG A 327 -15.44 16.43 -3.36
N LYS A 328 -15.23 17.57 -2.71
CA LYS A 328 -16.19 18.11 -1.76
C LYS A 328 -17.53 18.29 -2.48
N SER A 329 -18.56 17.62 -1.96
CA SER A 329 -19.94 17.78 -2.42
C SER A 329 -20.51 19.13 -1.99
#